data_AF-A0A177SHM5-F1
#
_entry.id   AF-A0A177SHM5-F1
#
_cell.length_a   1.000
_cell.length_b   1.000
_cell.length_c   1.000
_cell.angle_alpha   90.00
_cell.angle_beta   90.00
_cell.angle_gamma   90.00
#
_symmetry.space_group_name_H-M   'P 1'
#
loop_
_entity.id
_entity.type
_entity.pdbx_description
1 polymer ?
#
loop_
_entity_poly.entity_id
_entity_poly.type
_entity_poly.pdbx_seq_one_letter_code
_entity_poly.pdbx_strand_id
1 'polypeptide(L)'
;MENQSGSTFQQSCLSFIETLFPDESFYFLEESKATDAFGHPGRQLFFSSPVRTLKFSVLAQAHQRYARVFVSEKTSENTFFRQLLEATYEDGQLYIDHIVQTE
;
A
#
# COMPACT_ATOMS: atom_id res chain seq x y z
N MET A 1 8.28 -22.24 -13.70
CA MET A 1 9.09 -21.53 -12.68
C MET A 1 8.66 -20.08 -12.75
N GLU A 2 7.80 -19.68 -11.81
CA GLU A 2 7.10 -18.39 -11.82
C GLU A 2 8.05 -17.25 -11.39
N ASN A 3 7.94 -16.12 -12.08
CA ASN A 3 8.74 -14.90 -11.87
C ASN A 3 8.48 -14.30 -10.49
N GLN A 4 9.26 -14.71 -9.48
CA GLN A 4 9.21 -14.16 -8.11
C GLN A 4 10.14 -12.95 -7.90
N SER A 5 10.33 -12.10 -8.90
CA SER A 5 11.00 -10.80 -8.70
C SER A 5 9.96 -9.69 -8.74
N GLY A 6 9.19 -9.57 -7.65
CA GLY A 6 8.36 -8.38 -7.44
C GLY A 6 9.26 -7.12 -7.45
N SER A 7 8.72 -5.99 -7.90
CA SER A 7 9.50 -4.73 -7.87
C SER A 7 9.97 -4.40 -6.44
N THR A 8 11.07 -3.67 -6.29
CA THR A 8 11.60 -3.26 -4.96
C THR A 8 10.53 -2.66 -4.05
N PHE A 9 9.59 -1.92 -4.63
CA PHE A 9 8.45 -1.35 -3.90
C PHE A 9 7.48 -2.42 -3.38
N GLN A 10 7.15 -3.44 -4.18
CA GLN A 10 6.29 -4.54 -3.73
C GLN A 10 6.89 -5.27 -2.54
N GLN A 11 8.20 -5.52 -2.56
CA GLN A 11 8.91 -6.13 -1.42
C GLN A 11 8.90 -5.23 -0.18
N SER A 12 9.08 -3.93 -0.38
CA SER A 12 8.95 -2.95 0.71
C SER A 12 7.54 -2.94 1.31
N CYS A 13 6.49 -2.98 0.48
CA CYS A 13 5.11 -3.11 0.95
C CYS A 13 4.90 -4.39 1.76
N LEU A 14 5.38 -5.55 1.29
CA LEU A 14 5.24 -6.80 2.03
C LEU A 14 5.92 -6.73 3.40
N SER A 15 7.16 -6.26 3.46
CA SER A 15 7.90 -6.11 4.73
C SER A 15 7.20 -5.15 5.69
N PHE A 16 6.61 -4.09 5.15
CA PHE A 16 5.85 -3.11 5.92
C PHE A 16 4.53 -3.70 6.46
N ILE A 17 3.82 -4.48 5.64
CA ILE A 17 2.60 -5.20 6.05
C ILE A 17 2.90 -6.19 7.16
N GLU A 18 3.99 -6.98 7.04
CA GLU A 18 4.43 -7.93 8.07
C GLU A 18 4.72 -7.25 9.41
N THR A 19 5.17 -5.98 9.38
CA THR A 19 5.37 -5.17 10.59
C THR A 19 4.04 -4.69 11.19
N LEU A 20 3.09 -4.27 10.35
CA LEU A 20 1.79 -3.76 10.78
C LEU A 20 0.85 -4.87 11.29
N PHE A 21 0.93 -6.05 10.70
CA PHE A 21 0.03 -7.17 10.94
C PHE A 21 0.84 -8.47 11.13
N PRO A 22 1.60 -8.59 12.22
CA PRO A 22 2.54 -9.71 12.42
C PRO A 22 1.84 -11.08 12.49
N ASP A 23 0.55 -11.11 12.82
CA ASP A 23 -0.25 -12.33 12.94
C ASP A 23 -1.04 -12.69 11.67
N GLU A 24 -0.94 -11.89 10.61
CA GLU A 24 -1.64 -12.11 9.34
C GLU A 24 -0.64 -12.38 8.21
N SER A 25 -0.91 -13.42 7.41
CA SER A 25 -0.16 -13.67 6.18
C SER A 25 -0.86 -13.02 4.99
N PHE A 26 -0.14 -12.15 4.30
CA PHE A 26 -0.63 -11.48 3.10
C PHE A 26 0.02 -12.03 1.84
N TYR A 27 -0.76 -12.11 0.76
CA TYR A 27 -0.27 -12.43 -0.57
C TYR A 27 -0.57 -11.29 -1.54
N PHE A 28 0.34 -11.08 -2.48
CA PHE A 28 0.15 -10.09 -3.54
C PHE A 28 -0.96 -10.54 -4.49
N LEU A 29 -1.90 -9.64 -4.79
CA LEU A 29 -2.97 -9.87 -5.75
C LEU A 29 -2.60 -9.33 -7.12
N GLU A 30 -2.42 -8.00 -7.19
CA GLU A 30 -2.22 -7.31 -8.45
C GLU A 30 -1.57 -5.93 -8.25
N GLU A 31 -1.01 -5.43 -9.35
CA GLU A 31 -0.59 -4.04 -9.51
C GLU A 31 -1.49 -3.39 -10.55
N SER A 32 -2.03 -2.22 -10.21
CA SER A 32 -2.84 -1.40 -11.10
C SER A 32 -2.23 -0.02 -11.26
N LYS A 33 -2.33 0.53 -12.48
CA LYS A 33 -2.01 1.93 -12.73
C LYS A 33 -3.21 2.78 -12.34
N ALA A 34 -2.98 3.80 -11.54
CA ALA A 34 -3.99 4.76 -11.17
C ALA A 34 -3.61 6.14 -11.68
N THR A 35 -4.57 7.04 -11.75
CA THR A 35 -4.32 8.46 -11.98
C THR A 35 -4.87 9.20 -10.78
N ASP A 36 -4.09 10.13 -10.22
CA ASP A 36 -4.56 10.97 -9.11
C ASP A 36 -5.61 11.99 -9.59
N ALA A 37 -6.20 12.74 -8.65
CA ALA A 37 -7.20 13.74 -8.97
C ALA A 37 -6.68 14.90 -9.85
N PHE A 38 -5.36 15.02 -9.99
CA PHE A 38 -4.68 16.04 -10.80
C PHE A 38 -4.19 15.51 -12.15
N GLY A 39 -4.45 14.24 -12.47
CA GLY A 39 -4.02 13.64 -13.73
C GLY A 39 -2.62 13.02 -13.69
N HIS A 40 -1.95 12.97 -12.53
CA HIS A 40 -0.62 12.38 -12.44
C HIS A 40 -0.70 10.85 -12.34
N PRO A 41 0.23 10.14 -13.01
CA PRO A 41 0.30 8.69 -12.93
C PRO A 41 0.69 8.26 -11.51
N GLY A 42 -0.17 7.44 -10.92
CA GLY A 42 0.04 6.75 -9.66
C GLY A 42 0.10 5.23 -9.88
N ARG A 43 0.44 4.53 -8.81
CA ARG A 43 0.48 3.07 -8.79
C ARG A 43 -0.25 2.54 -7.57
N GLN A 44 -1.00 1.47 -7.76
CA GLN A 44 -1.71 0.77 -6.70
C GLN A 44 -1.25 -0.67 -6.62
N LEU A 45 -0.92 -1.13 -5.41
CA LEU A 45 -0.64 -2.54 -5.14
C LEU A 45 -1.70 -3.09 -4.19
N PHE A 46 -2.18 -4.29 -4.47
CA PHE A 46 -3.19 -4.96 -3.68
C PHE A 46 -2.63 -6.21 -3.05
N PHE A 47 -2.91 -6.38 -1.76
CA PHE A 47 -2.50 -7.54 -0.97
C PHE A 47 -3.70 -8.07 -0.22
N SER A 48 -3.83 -9.38 -0.08
CA SER A 48 -4.97 -9.99 0.61
C SER A 48 -4.50 -10.94 1.69
N SER A 49 -5.24 -10.96 2.80
CA SER A 49 -5.23 -11.99 3.83
C SER A 49 -6.63 -12.62 3.90
N PRO A 50 -6.84 -13.71 4.66
CA PRO A 50 -8.18 -14.22 4.92
C PRO A 50 -9.13 -13.21 5.58
N VAL A 51 -8.62 -12.15 6.22
CA VAL A 51 -9.40 -11.17 6.99
C VAL A 51 -9.68 -9.91 6.17
N ARG A 52 -8.68 -9.43 5.42
CA ARG A 52 -8.76 -8.12 4.76
C ARG A 52 -7.98 -8.07 3.45
N THR A 53 -8.37 -7.13 2.60
CA THR A 53 -7.56 -6.70 1.46
C THR A 53 -6.98 -5.33 1.75
N LEU A 54 -5.67 -5.19 1.62
CA LEU A 54 -4.94 -3.94 1.69
C LEU A 54 -4.69 -3.40 0.29
N LYS A 55 -4.83 -2.08 0.15
CA LYS A 55 -4.50 -1.31 -1.04
C LYS A 55 -3.48 -0.25 -0.69
N PHE A 56 -2.33 -0.31 -1.34
CA PHE A 56 -1.25 0.67 -1.24
C PHE A 56 -1.33 1.59 -2.45
N SER A 57 -1.68 2.86 -2.26
CA SER A 57 -1.76 3.85 -3.35
C SER A 57 -0.58 4.81 -3.27
N VAL A 58 0.30 4.77 -4.26
CA VAL A 58 1.51 5.59 -4.34
C VAL A 58 1.24 6.82 -5.19
N LEU A 59 1.53 7.98 -4.61
CA LEU A 59 1.53 9.27 -5.28
C LEU A 59 2.96 9.81 -5.32
N ALA A 60 3.51 9.86 -6.54
CA ALA A 60 4.79 10.53 -6.78
C ALA A 60 4.59 12.03 -6.64
N GLN A 61 5.41 12.68 -5.82
CA GLN A 61 5.35 14.13 -5.64
C GLN A 61 6.38 14.80 -6.56
N ALA A 62 5.93 15.76 -7.37
CA ALA A 62 6.77 16.42 -8.38
C ALA A 62 8.00 17.17 -7.80
N HIS A 63 7.99 17.49 -6.51
CA HIS A 63 9.02 18.32 -5.86
C HIS A 63 9.56 17.72 -4.55
N GLN A 64 9.20 16.50 -4.18
CA GLN A 64 9.68 15.87 -2.94
C GLN A 64 10.63 14.72 -3.23
N ARG A 65 11.55 14.49 -2.27
CA ARG A 65 12.52 13.40 -2.29
C ARG A 65 11.87 12.02 -2.08
N TYR A 66 10.65 11.99 -1.55
CA TYR A 66 9.91 10.78 -1.20
C TYR A 66 8.53 10.74 -1.86
N ALA A 67 7.97 9.54 -1.98
CA ALA A 67 6.59 9.35 -2.42
C ALA A 67 5.66 9.21 -1.22
N ARG A 68 4.41 9.68 -1.35
CA ARG A 68 3.37 9.39 -0.35
C ARG A 68 2.65 8.10 -0.70
N VAL A 69 2.36 7.31 0.32
CA VAL A 69 1.70 6.02 0.20
C VAL A 69 0.50 5.98 1.14
N PHE A 70 -0.69 5.88 0.56
CA PHE A 70 -1.92 5.71 1.32
C PHE A 70 -2.21 4.23 1.45
N VAL A 71 -2.33 3.74 2.68
CA VAL A 71 -2.71 2.36 2.98
C VAL A 71 -4.17 2.35 3.35
N SER A 72 -4.97 1.62 2.57
CA SER A 72 -6.39 1.45 2.82
C SER A 72 -6.72 -0.03 2.96
N GLU A 73 -7.73 -0.33 3.77
CA GLU A 73 -8.21 -1.69 3.97
C GLU A 73 -9.66 -1.87 3.54
N LYS A 74 -9.99 -3.08 3.16
CA LYS A 74 -11.35 -3.56 2.93
C LYS A 74 -11.51 -4.91 3.63
N THR A 75 -12.51 -5.01 4.49
CA THR A 75 -12.86 -6.25 5.22
C THR A 75 -14.20 -6.79 4.72
N SER A 76 -14.63 -7.96 5.22
CA SER A 76 -15.99 -8.48 4.95
C SER A 76 -17.10 -7.58 5.50
N GLU A 77 -16.79 -6.76 6.50
CA GLU A 77 -17.75 -5.86 7.15
C GLU A 77 -17.91 -4.52 6.40
N ASN A 78 -16.97 -4.18 5.51
CA ASN A 78 -16.96 -2.92 4.78
C ASN A 78 -16.88 -3.15 3.27
N THR A 79 -17.86 -2.65 2.52
CA THR A 79 -17.90 -2.82 1.05
C THR A 79 -16.82 -2.00 0.32
N PHE A 80 -16.34 -0.92 0.94
CA PHE A 80 -15.40 0.04 0.36
C PHE A 80 -14.07 0.07 1.11
N PHE A 81 -13.00 0.46 0.40
CA PHE A 81 -11.69 0.70 1.01
C PHE A 81 -11.76 1.92 1.95
N ARG A 82 -11.31 1.74 3.20
CA ARG A 82 -11.15 2.80 4.19
C ARG A 82 -9.68 3.05 4.44
N GLN A 83 -9.28 4.32 4.53
CA GLN A 83 -7.88 4.67 4.81
C GLN A 83 -7.53 4.28 6.24
N LEU A 84 -6.45 3.51 6.38
CA LEU A 84 -5.90 3.08 7.67
C LEU A 84 -4.79 4.02 8.11
N LEU A 85 -3.87 4.34 7.20
CA LEU A 85 -2.71 5.18 7.48
C LEU A 85 -2.11 5.79 6.22
N GLU A 86 -1.24 6.76 6.43
CA GLU A 86 -0.35 7.37 5.46
C GLU A 86 1.09 7.00 5.81
N ALA A 87 1.87 6.70 4.78
CA ALA A 87 3.27 6.36 4.86
C ALA A 87 4.08 7.17 3.83
N THR A 88 5.37 7.29 4.08
CA THR A 88 6.34 7.80 3.12
C THR A 88 7.15 6.63 2.57
N TYR A 89 7.43 6.65 1.26
CA TYR A 89 8.35 5.74 0.62
C TYR A 89 9.62 6.49 0.21
N GLU A 90 10.72 6.20 0.88
CA GLU A 90 12.03 6.81 0.69
C GLU A 90 13.12 5.73 0.77
N ASP A 91 14.12 5.79 -0.12
CA ASP A 91 15.27 4.90 -0.14
C ASP A 91 14.93 3.39 -0.06
N GLY A 92 13.82 3.00 -0.70
CA GLY A 92 13.40 1.59 -0.78
C GLY A 92 12.62 1.09 0.43
N GLN A 93 12.26 1.96 1.38
CA GLN A 93 11.57 1.60 2.61
C GLN A 93 10.31 2.44 2.83
N LEU A 94 9.35 1.88 3.57
CA LEU A 94 8.12 2.53 3.97
C LEU A 94 8.20 2.91 5.45
N TYR A 95 7.81 4.15 5.76
CA TYR A 95 7.75 4.67 7.11
C TYR A 95 6.37 5.25 7.38
N ILE A 96 5.79 4.94 8.55
CA ILE A 96 4.49 5.49 8.95
C ILE A 96 4.65 7.00 9.15
N ASP A 97 3.82 7.79 8.46
CA ASP A 97 3.72 9.24 8.63
C ASP A 97 2.56 9.58 9.59
N HIS A 98 1.39 9.00 9.34
CA HIS A 98 0.18 9.25 10.12
C HIS A 98 -0.74 8.03 10.15
N ILE A 99 -1.27 7.68 11.32
CA ILE A 99 -2.32 6.65 11.46
C ILE A 99 -3.67 7.37 11.52
N VAL A 100 -4.59 6.99 10.64
CA VAL A 100 -5.94 7.55 10.63
C VAL A 100 -6.71 6.92 11.78
N GLN A 101 -7.04 7.72 12.80
CA GLN A 101 -7.97 7.28 13.84
C GLN A 101 -9.37 7.18 13.23
N THR A 102 -9.90 5.98 13.17
CA THR A 102 -11.32 5.75 12.90
C THR A 102 -12.08 5.74 14.22
N GLU A 103 -13.06 6.63 14.36
CA GLU A 103 -14.04 6.63 15.46
C GLU A 103 -14.93 5.38 15.45
#